data_AF-A0A8H8C2G3-F1
#
_entry.id   AF-A0A8H8C2G3-F1
#
_cell.length_a   1.000
_cell.length_b   1.000
_cell.length_c   1.000
_cell.angle_alpha   90.00
_cell.angle_beta   90.00
_cell.angle_gamma   90.00
#
_symmetry.space_group_name_H-M   'P 1'
#
loop_
_entity.id
_entity.type
_entity.pdbx_description
1 polymer ?
#
loop_
_entity_poly.entity_id
_entity_poly.type
_entity_poly.pdbx_seq_one_letter_code
_entity_poly.pdbx_strand_id
1 'polypeptide(L)'
;MQIQISNRDRFSSLPAELLEQVFLDAEADLNLLSMLELWGPKNYLGNVAEEKEVAFARLCVARLAATILCVGPNRPHLELRQIWSQRMENGGLDAFVHLLLLILPYLTSLPLQGYTWSRRRIVDCWDFHFIAFGGDTQRLFQRLTHLDLRSKVHIHDSSNATNLELVDFIRVWRISSLRSLAVDMIESAMDFYPLLHPFYRPLQSDLISLDVTITREGNLRPLLHHAPKLQKLKWTFWLNCDRLYVREGIACDTVRTSLGSYQNTLQELRITPEHGYTSDWRARGVKLQGALGLKTFSSLHILEMPFNMLMGQEEGDGVCLMDALPRTLEHLILIDNPGLRNYGVTWDVISLLKVLRQLLVNLNPENGRP
;
A
#
# COMPACT_ATOMS: atom_id res chain seq x y z
N MET A 1 -20.11 -4.31 -11.87
CA MET A 1 -19.50 -5.43 -12.63
C MET A 1 -20.12 -6.72 -12.12
N GLN A 2 -21.08 -7.28 -12.85
CA GLN A 2 -21.61 -8.62 -12.57
C GLN A 2 -20.52 -9.63 -12.95
N ILE A 3 -20.08 -10.44 -11.99
CA ILE A 3 -19.11 -11.52 -12.23
C ILE A 3 -19.94 -12.76 -12.60
N GLN A 4 -20.11 -13.02 -13.90
CA GLN A 4 -20.56 -14.33 -14.38
C GLN A 4 -19.33 -15.23 -14.53
N ILE A 5 -19.26 -16.29 -13.73
CA ILE A 5 -18.17 -17.26 -13.77
C ILE A 5 -18.62 -18.44 -14.62
N SER A 6 -18.17 -18.51 -15.88
CA SER A 6 -18.22 -19.73 -16.69
C SER A 6 -16.80 -20.29 -16.77
N ASN A 7 -16.48 -21.29 -15.94
CA ASN A 7 -15.12 -21.86 -15.85
C ASN A 7 -15.15 -23.39 -15.93
N ARG A 8 -15.84 -23.94 -16.96
CA ARG A 8 -15.92 -25.39 -17.20
C ARG A 8 -14.63 -26.00 -17.76
N ASP A 9 -13.76 -25.22 -18.39
CA ASP A 9 -12.68 -25.78 -19.22
C ASP A 9 -11.39 -26.14 -18.46
N ARG A 10 -11.29 -25.88 -17.16
CA ARG A 10 -10.05 -26.13 -16.36
C ARG A 10 -10.11 -27.29 -15.37
N PHE A 11 -11.21 -28.02 -15.33
CA PHE A 11 -11.40 -29.11 -14.37
C PHE A 11 -11.58 -30.49 -15.02
N SER A 12 -11.07 -30.67 -16.24
CA SER A 12 -11.22 -31.91 -17.02
C SER A 12 -10.58 -33.17 -16.41
N SER A 13 -9.85 -33.03 -15.29
CA SER A 13 -9.25 -34.14 -14.54
C SER A 13 -9.93 -34.43 -13.19
N LEU A 14 -10.98 -33.70 -12.83
CA LEU A 14 -11.77 -33.93 -11.62
C LEU A 14 -13.03 -34.73 -11.98
N PRO A 15 -13.56 -35.59 -11.09
CA PRO A 15 -14.83 -36.26 -11.32
C PRO A 15 -15.92 -35.19 -11.52
N ALA A 16 -16.59 -35.19 -12.67
CA ALA A 16 -17.62 -34.21 -13.02
C ALA A 16 -18.70 -34.07 -11.94
N GLU A 17 -19.00 -35.18 -11.26
CA GLU A 17 -19.94 -35.30 -10.14
C GLU A 17 -19.56 -34.44 -8.93
N LEU A 18 -18.25 -34.31 -8.63
CA LEU A 18 -17.74 -33.56 -7.46
C LEU A 18 -17.76 -32.05 -7.71
N LEU A 19 -17.61 -31.64 -8.97
CA LEU A 19 -17.75 -30.24 -9.38
C LEU A 19 -19.21 -29.85 -9.50
N GLU A 20 -20.06 -30.70 -10.08
CA GLU A 20 -21.50 -30.45 -10.12
C GLU A 20 -22.06 -30.29 -8.72
N GLN A 21 -21.69 -31.15 -7.76
CA GLN A 21 -22.19 -31.02 -6.38
C GLN A 21 -21.73 -29.70 -5.71
N VAL A 22 -20.46 -29.33 -5.89
CA VAL A 22 -19.87 -28.11 -5.31
C VAL A 22 -20.40 -26.83 -5.97
N PHE A 23 -20.68 -26.86 -7.29
CA PHE A 23 -21.27 -25.73 -8.01
C PHE A 23 -22.78 -25.64 -7.77
N LEU A 24 -23.52 -26.75 -7.72
CA LEU A 24 -24.95 -26.78 -7.37
C LEU A 24 -25.21 -26.28 -5.95
N ASP A 25 -24.31 -26.58 -5.00
CA ASP A 25 -24.38 -26.05 -3.62
C ASP A 25 -23.98 -24.57 -3.52
N ALA A 26 -23.28 -24.01 -4.51
CA ALA A 26 -22.83 -22.61 -4.56
C ALA A 26 -23.67 -21.70 -5.48
N GLU A 27 -24.33 -22.26 -6.48
CA GLU A 27 -25.28 -21.58 -7.40
C GLU A 27 -26.63 -21.29 -6.74
N ALA A 28 -26.94 -21.92 -5.61
CA ALA A 28 -28.10 -21.58 -4.80
C ALA A 28 -27.86 -20.25 -4.05
N ASP A 29 -28.15 -19.16 -4.75
CA ASP A 29 -28.56 -17.83 -4.23
C ASP A 29 -27.53 -16.87 -3.59
N LEU A 30 -26.22 -17.11 -3.64
CA LEU A 30 -25.26 -16.16 -3.04
C LEU A 30 -24.25 -15.57 -4.03
N ASN A 31 -24.42 -14.29 -4.33
CA ASN A 31 -23.43 -13.48 -5.04
C ASN A 31 -22.15 -13.36 -4.17
N LEU A 32 -20.96 -13.53 -4.76
CA LEU A 32 -19.66 -13.45 -4.08
C LEU A 32 -19.45 -12.16 -3.26
N LEU A 33 -20.09 -11.06 -3.71
CA LEU A 33 -20.11 -9.78 -2.99
C LEU A 33 -20.97 -9.84 -1.72
N SER A 34 -22.11 -10.53 -1.76
CA SER A 34 -22.97 -10.77 -0.60
C SER A 34 -22.28 -11.68 0.43
N MET A 35 -21.48 -12.64 -0.03
CA MET A 35 -20.64 -13.46 0.85
C MET A 35 -19.54 -12.65 1.57
N LEU A 36 -18.97 -11.63 0.92
CA LEU A 36 -17.99 -10.72 1.53
C LEU A 36 -18.60 -9.85 2.64
N GLU A 37 -19.82 -9.37 2.44
CA GLU A 37 -20.56 -8.57 3.43
C GLU A 37 -20.91 -9.38 4.68
N LEU A 38 -21.15 -10.68 4.53
CA LEU A 38 -21.49 -11.62 5.62
C LEU A 38 -20.26 -12.15 6.40
N TRP A 39 -19.04 -11.92 5.91
CA TRP A 39 -17.80 -12.49 6.49
C TRP A 39 -17.07 -11.55 7.48
N GLY A 40 -17.68 -10.43 7.87
CA GLY A 40 -17.12 -9.49 8.85
C GLY A 40 -17.13 -10.01 10.31
N PRO A 41 -16.36 -9.39 11.22
CA PRO A 41 -16.43 -9.69 12.65
C PRO A 41 -17.87 -9.46 13.16
N LYS A 42 -18.31 -10.31 14.09
CA LYS A 42 -19.65 -10.34 14.70
C LYS A 42 -20.09 -8.97 15.27
N ASN A 43 -20.53 -8.05 14.43
CA ASN A 43 -21.12 -6.81 14.86
C ASN A 43 -22.49 -6.68 14.21
N TYR A 44 -23.50 -7.02 15.02
CA TYR A 44 -24.92 -6.68 14.86
C TYR A 44 -25.71 -7.35 13.73
N LEU A 45 -26.00 -8.64 13.87
CA LEU A 45 -27.26 -9.21 13.34
C LEU A 45 -27.85 -10.15 14.39
N GLY A 46 -28.93 -9.71 15.04
CA GLY A 46 -29.57 -10.39 16.18
C GLY A 46 -30.54 -11.49 15.77
N ASN A 47 -30.33 -12.15 14.63
CA ASN A 47 -31.29 -13.10 14.07
C ASN A 47 -30.67 -14.51 13.94
N VAL A 48 -31.23 -15.47 14.67
CA VAL A 48 -30.74 -16.87 14.76
C VAL A 48 -30.81 -17.61 13.40
N ALA A 49 -31.66 -17.13 12.48
CA ALA A 49 -31.74 -17.66 11.11
C ALA A 49 -30.52 -17.26 10.26
N GLU A 50 -30.06 -16.02 10.37
CA GLU A 50 -28.85 -15.54 9.69
C GLU A 50 -27.60 -16.23 10.22
N GLU A 51 -27.54 -16.56 11.52
CA GLU A 51 -26.40 -17.31 12.07
C GLU A 51 -26.26 -18.73 11.48
N LYS A 52 -27.36 -19.41 11.16
CA LYS A 52 -27.34 -20.75 10.56
C LYS A 52 -26.92 -20.71 9.09
N GLU A 53 -27.40 -19.73 8.33
CA GLU A 53 -27.02 -19.54 6.93
C GLU A 53 -25.55 -19.13 6.80
N VAL A 54 -25.07 -18.24 7.68
CA VAL A 54 -23.65 -17.85 7.74
C VAL A 54 -22.77 -19.04 8.14
N ALA A 55 -23.19 -19.87 9.10
CA ALA A 55 -22.47 -21.08 9.48
C ALA A 55 -22.43 -22.12 8.34
N PHE A 56 -23.52 -22.28 7.60
CA PHE A 56 -23.60 -23.17 6.45
C PHE A 56 -22.69 -22.70 5.29
N ALA A 57 -22.74 -21.41 4.95
CA ALA A 57 -21.84 -20.82 3.96
C ALA A 57 -20.36 -21.01 4.35
N ARG A 58 -20.00 -20.80 5.61
CA ARG A 58 -18.64 -21.06 6.11
C ARG A 58 -18.23 -22.52 5.95
N LEU A 59 -19.14 -23.46 6.22
CA LEU A 59 -18.88 -24.90 6.06
C LEU A 59 -18.70 -25.31 4.59
N CYS A 60 -19.55 -24.81 3.69
CA CYS A 60 -19.44 -25.08 2.25
C CYS A 60 -18.12 -24.55 1.69
N VAL A 61 -17.71 -23.36 2.12
CA VAL A 61 -16.46 -22.76 1.67
C VAL A 61 -15.24 -23.43 2.32
N ALA A 62 -15.33 -23.87 3.58
CA ALA A 62 -14.29 -24.69 4.21
C ALA A 62 -14.09 -26.03 3.48
N ARG A 63 -15.19 -26.66 3.03
CA ARG A 63 -15.14 -27.88 2.20
C ARG A 63 -14.55 -27.61 0.82
N LEU A 64 -14.90 -26.51 0.17
CA LEU A 64 -14.32 -26.08 -1.09
C LEU A 64 -12.81 -25.84 -0.96
N ALA A 65 -12.39 -25.10 0.07
CA ALA A 65 -10.98 -24.84 0.38
C ALA A 65 -10.20 -26.12 0.64
N ALA A 66 -10.77 -27.03 1.44
CA ALA A 66 -10.20 -28.35 1.69
C ALA A 66 -10.02 -29.17 0.41
N THR A 67 -10.97 -29.10 -0.53
CA THR A 67 -10.90 -29.79 -1.82
C THR A 67 -9.82 -29.18 -2.72
N ILE A 68 -9.73 -27.86 -2.81
CA ILE A 68 -8.72 -27.17 -3.63
C ILE A 68 -7.30 -27.43 -3.11
N LEU A 69 -7.12 -27.46 -1.79
CA LEU A 69 -5.83 -27.77 -1.15
C LEU A 69 -5.42 -29.24 -1.33
N CYS A 70 -6.35 -30.15 -1.62
CA CYS A 70 -6.06 -31.57 -1.86
C CYS A 70 -5.66 -31.92 -3.31
N VAL A 71 -5.82 -30.99 -4.26
CA VAL A 71 -5.58 -31.25 -5.71
C VAL A 71 -4.20 -30.77 -6.17
N GLY A 72 -3.41 -30.13 -5.30
CA GLY A 72 -2.05 -29.70 -5.58
C GLY A 72 -1.06 -30.89 -5.75
N PRO A 73 -0.03 -30.76 -6.60
CA PRO A 73 0.95 -31.83 -6.86
C PRO A 73 1.82 -32.20 -5.64
N ASN A 74 1.88 -31.32 -4.64
CA ASN A 74 2.52 -31.56 -3.35
C ASN A 74 1.41 -31.56 -2.30
N ARG A 75 1.03 -32.74 -1.78
CA ARG A 75 -0.01 -32.84 -0.75
C ARG A 75 0.42 -32.01 0.46
N PRO A 76 -0.27 -30.90 0.82
CA PRO A 76 -0.01 -30.28 2.10
C PRO A 76 -0.37 -31.29 3.20
N HIS A 77 0.45 -31.34 4.25
CA HIS A 77 0.23 -32.22 5.41
C HIS A 77 -1.22 -32.14 5.91
N LEU A 78 -1.79 -33.26 6.35
CA LEU A 78 -3.17 -33.33 6.88
C LEU A 78 -3.46 -32.25 7.94
N GLU A 79 -2.44 -31.88 8.73
CA GLU A 79 -2.47 -30.82 9.75
C GLU A 79 -2.75 -29.43 9.16
N LEU A 80 -2.16 -29.13 8.00
CA LEU A 80 -2.33 -27.86 7.30
C LEU A 80 -3.76 -27.67 6.80
N ARG A 81 -4.41 -28.76 6.37
CA ARG A 81 -5.83 -28.77 6.00
C ARG A 81 -6.73 -28.47 7.20
N GLN A 82 -6.44 -29.07 8.36
CA GLN A 82 -7.23 -28.85 9.57
C GLN A 82 -7.15 -27.42 10.07
N ILE A 83 -5.95 -26.82 10.07
CA ILE A 83 -5.75 -25.41 10.45
C ILE A 83 -6.58 -24.48 9.57
N TRP A 84 -6.62 -24.73 8.25
CA TRP A 84 -7.36 -23.90 7.31
C TRP A 84 -8.86 -24.07 7.38
N SER A 85 -9.35 -25.31 7.46
CA SER A 85 -10.76 -25.58 7.71
C SER A 85 -11.22 -24.86 8.98
N GLN A 86 -10.44 -24.96 10.06
CA GLN A 86 -10.74 -24.27 11.31
C GLN A 86 -10.72 -22.74 11.17
N ARG A 87 -9.75 -22.17 10.43
CA ARG A 87 -9.71 -20.71 10.17
C ARG A 87 -10.92 -20.23 9.36
N MET A 88 -11.34 -21.02 8.36
CA MET A 88 -12.52 -20.73 7.54
C MET A 88 -13.82 -20.86 8.36
N GLU A 89 -13.95 -21.93 9.15
CA GLU A 89 -15.08 -22.16 10.06
C GLU A 89 -15.20 -21.02 11.10
N ASN A 90 -14.07 -20.53 11.59
CA ASN A 90 -14.01 -19.38 12.51
C ASN A 90 -14.38 -18.04 11.84
N GLY A 91 -14.62 -18.01 10.52
CA GLY A 91 -14.93 -16.78 9.80
C GLY A 91 -13.71 -15.89 9.60
N GLY A 92 -12.50 -16.47 9.50
CA GLY A 92 -11.29 -15.71 9.20
C GLY A 92 -11.34 -15.15 7.77
N LEU A 93 -11.46 -13.82 7.64
CA LEU A 93 -11.46 -13.15 6.34
C LEU A 93 -10.14 -13.36 5.58
N ASP A 94 -9.03 -13.46 6.30
CA ASP A 94 -7.71 -13.79 5.75
C ASP A 94 -7.73 -15.12 5.00
N ALA A 95 -8.41 -16.11 5.60
CA ALA A 95 -8.55 -17.41 4.99
C ALA A 95 -9.48 -17.36 3.75
N PHE A 96 -10.53 -16.55 3.81
CA PHE A 96 -11.40 -16.34 2.66
C PHE A 96 -10.69 -15.68 1.47
N VAL A 97 -9.93 -14.61 1.70
CA VAL A 97 -9.18 -13.94 0.62
C VAL A 97 -8.14 -14.88 0.02
N HIS A 98 -7.50 -15.72 0.83
CA HIS A 98 -6.59 -16.73 0.29
C HIS A 98 -7.30 -17.76 -0.59
N LEU A 99 -8.51 -18.19 -0.20
CA LEU A 99 -9.33 -19.02 -1.08
C LEU A 99 -9.68 -18.31 -2.38
N LEU A 100 -10.04 -17.02 -2.33
CA LEU A 100 -10.29 -16.23 -3.53
C LEU A 100 -9.07 -16.22 -4.45
N LEU A 101 -7.87 -16.03 -3.90
CA LEU A 101 -6.62 -16.08 -4.66
C LEU A 101 -6.35 -17.46 -5.29
N LEU A 102 -6.76 -18.54 -4.62
CA LEU A 102 -6.66 -19.91 -5.15
C LEU A 102 -7.62 -20.16 -6.30
N ILE A 103 -8.88 -19.72 -6.18
CA ILE A 103 -9.94 -20.00 -7.18
C ILE A 103 -9.96 -18.99 -8.32
N LEU A 104 -9.34 -17.83 -8.15
CA LEU A 104 -9.27 -16.75 -9.14
C LEU A 104 -7.84 -16.57 -9.68
N PRO A 105 -7.27 -17.56 -10.42
CA PRO A 105 -5.89 -17.48 -10.93
C PRO A 105 -5.68 -16.37 -11.97
N TYR A 106 -6.76 -15.73 -12.42
CA TYR A 106 -6.74 -14.63 -13.36
C TYR A 106 -6.95 -13.27 -12.70
N LEU A 107 -7.00 -13.22 -11.36
CA LEU A 107 -7.17 -11.97 -10.64
C LEU A 107 -5.99 -11.04 -10.93
N THR A 108 -6.30 -9.86 -11.46
CA THR A 108 -5.29 -8.85 -11.80
C THR A 108 -5.17 -7.74 -10.77
N SER A 109 -6.22 -7.51 -10.00
CA SER A 109 -6.29 -6.46 -8.99
C SER A 109 -6.99 -6.98 -7.74
N LEU A 110 -6.37 -6.75 -6.58
CA LEU A 110 -6.93 -7.13 -5.29
C LEU A 110 -6.86 -5.94 -4.32
N PRO A 111 -7.93 -5.11 -4.23
CA PRO A 111 -8.04 -4.08 -3.22
C PRO A 111 -8.54 -4.69 -1.91
N LEU A 112 -7.73 -4.63 -0.88
CA LEU A 112 -8.03 -5.11 0.48
C LEU A 112 -8.16 -3.95 1.46
N GLN A 113 -8.59 -2.80 0.94
CA GLN A 113 -8.77 -1.57 1.71
C GLN A 113 -9.83 -1.69 2.81
N GLY A 114 -9.48 -1.30 4.03
CA GLY A 114 -10.44 -1.18 5.13
C GLY A 114 -10.83 -2.50 5.81
N TYR A 115 -10.19 -3.59 5.42
CA TYR A 115 -10.28 -4.83 6.17
C TYR A 115 -9.24 -4.82 7.29
N THR A 116 -9.66 -5.13 8.51
CA THR A 116 -8.77 -5.23 9.68
C THR A 116 -8.03 -6.55 9.60
N TRP A 117 -6.94 -6.57 8.85
CA TRP A 117 -6.03 -7.71 8.86
C TRP A 117 -5.31 -7.72 10.19
N SER A 118 -5.53 -8.74 11.02
CA SER A 118 -4.62 -8.94 12.15
C SER A 118 -3.22 -9.15 11.56
N ARG A 119 -2.24 -8.34 11.99
CA ARG A 119 -0.86 -8.22 11.49
C ARG A 119 -0.20 -9.52 11.01
N ARG A 120 -0.49 -10.66 11.64
CA ARG A 120 0.15 -11.96 11.38
C ARG A 120 -0.41 -12.73 10.18
N ARG A 121 -1.60 -12.43 9.67
CA ARG A 121 -2.39 -13.44 8.95
C ARG A 121 -2.20 -13.51 7.43
N ILE A 122 -2.03 -12.41 6.71
CA ILE A 122 -1.82 -12.47 5.24
C ILE A 122 -0.51 -13.19 4.90
N VAL A 123 0.47 -13.02 5.77
CA VAL A 123 1.79 -13.61 5.65
C VAL A 123 1.80 -15.05 6.08
N ASP A 124 1.09 -15.42 7.15
CA ASP A 124 0.83 -16.84 7.46
C ASP A 124 0.23 -17.56 6.24
N CYS A 125 -0.68 -16.90 5.51
CA CYS A 125 -1.26 -17.47 4.29
C CYS A 125 -0.24 -17.60 3.16
N TRP A 126 0.71 -16.68 3.08
CA TRP A 126 1.80 -16.72 2.10
C TRP A 126 2.82 -17.81 2.44
N ASP A 127 3.26 -17.88 3.69
CA ASP A 127 4.19 -18.89 4.20
C ASP A 127 3.58 -20.27 4.08
N PHE A 128 2.28 -20.40 4.38
CA PHE A 128 1.52 -21.60 4.10
C PHE A 128 1.63 -22.00 2.65
N HIS A 129 1.40 -21.08 1.71
CA HIS A 129 1.43 -21.41 0.29
C HIS A 129 2.84 -21.73 -0.19
N PHE A 130 3.82 -21.00 0.33
CA PHE A 130 5.22 -21.29 0.11
C PHE A 130 5.57 -22.71 0.56
N ILE A 131 5.11 -23.14 1.74
CA ILE A 131 5.33 -24.49 2.27
C ILE A 131 4.54 -25.53 1.46
N ALA A 132 3.24 -25.31 1.26
CA ALA A 132 2.32 -26.25 0.60
C ALA A 132 2.67 -26.48 -0.87
N PHE A 133 3.23 -25.48 -1.55
CA PHE A 133 3.54 -25.54 -2.99
C PHE A 133 5.06 -25.52 -3.27
N GLY A 134 5.88 -25.89 -2.27
CA GLY A 134 7.32 -26.11 -2.47
C GLY A 134 8.09 -24.85 -2.91
N GLY A 135 7.63 -23.68 -2.49
CA GLY A 135 8.24 -22.38 -2.73
C GLY A 135 7.69 -21.63 -3.94
N ASP A 136 6.87 -22.26 -4.78
CA ASP A 136 6.35 -21.66 -6.02
C ASP A 136 5.07 -20.84 -5.78
N THR A 137 5.20 -19.80 -4.94
CA THR A 137 4.13 -18.82 -4.70
C THR A 137 3.84 -17.95 -5.93
N GLN A 138 4.69 -18.01 -6.95
CA GLN A 138 4.47 -17.29 -8.20
C GLN A 138 3.20 -17.76 -8.90
N ARG A 139 2.81 -19.05 -8.76
CA ARG A 139 1.61 -19.61 -9.41
C ARG A 139 0.30 -18.95 -9.03
N LEU A 140 0.12 -18.55 -7.76
CA LEU A 140 -1.12 -17.87 -7.35
C LEU A 140 -1.22 -16.45 -7.87
N PHE A 141 -0.08 -15.78 -7.95
CA PHE A 141 -0.03 -14.36 -8.21
C PHE A 141 0.40 -14.05 -9.63
N GLN A 142 0.50 -15.04 -10.54
CA GLN A 142 1.07 -14.84 -11.89
C GLN A 142 0.46 -13.67 -12.66
N ARG A 143 -0.82 -13.34 -12.39
CA ARG A 143 -1.53 -12.24 -13.03
C ARG A 143 -1.83 -11.05 -12.12
N LEU A 144 -1.53 -11.15 -10.83
CA LEU A 144 -1.81 -10.08 -9.87
C LEU A 144 -0.86 -8.91 -10.14
N THR A 145 -1.38 -7.87 -10.74
CA THR A 145 -0.63 -6.67 -11.13
C THR A 145 -0.85 -5.51 -10.18
N HIS A 146 -1.98 -5.47 -9.47
CA HIS A 146 -2.35 -4.41 -8.55
C HIS A 146 -2.74 -5.00 -7.19
N LEU A 147 -2.12 -4.51 -6.12
CA LEU A 147 -2.41 -4.94 -4.76
C LEU A 147 -2.49 -3.72 -3.85
N ASP A 148 -3.60 -3.58 -3.14
CA ASP A 148 -3.79 -2.52 -2.16
C ASP A 148 -4.09 -3.12 -0.79
N LEU A 149 -3.14 -2.99 0.13
CA LEU A 149 -3.18 -3.55 1.48
C LEU A 149 -3.43 -2.48 2.55
N ARG A 150 -3.76 -1.26 2.16
CA ARG A 150 -3.93 -0.16 3.12
C ARG A 150 -5.17 -0.34 3.98
N SER A 151 -5.12 0.13 5.21
CA SER A 151 -6.27 0.15 6.10
C SER A 151 -7.03 1.48 5.97
N LYS A 152 -8.33 1.43 5.68
CA LYS A 152 -9.22 2.61 5.88
C LYS A 152 -9.52 2.85 7.36
N VAL A 153 -9.40 1.82 8.19
CA VAL A 153 -9.53 1.99 9.63
C VAL A 153 -8.38 2.87 10.06
N HIS A 154 -8.72 4.02 10.63
CA HIS A 154 -7.79 4.93 11.26
C HIS A 154 -6.74 4.12 12.02
N ILE A 155 -5.48 4.25 11.61
CA ILE A 155 -4.37 3.43 12.13
C ILE A 155 -4.16 3.62 13.65
N HIS A 156 -4.88 4.60 14.21
CA HIS A 156 -5.09 4.86 15.63
C HIS A 156 -5.65 3.66 16.40
N ASP A 157 -6.43 2.78 15.77
CA ASP A 157 -6.76 1.49 16.35
C ASP A 157 -5.63 0.50 16.05
N SER A 158 -4.52 0.65 16.80
CA SER A 158 -3.30 -0.15 16.64
C SER A 158 -3.53 -1.67 16.74
N SER A 159 -4.67 -2.07 17.28
CA SER A 159 -5.13 -3.46 17.32
C SER A 159 -5.68 -3.98 15.98
N ASN A 160 -6.17 -3.07 15.13
CA ASN A 160 -6.96 -3.37 13.94
C ASN A 160 -6.35 -2.87 12.62
N ALA A 161 -5.37 -1.97 12.68
CA ALA A 161 -4.72 -1.46 11.48
C ALA A 161 -3.71 -2.45 10.90
N THR A 162 -3.91 -2.79 9.62
CA THR A 162 -2.97 -3.56 8.80
C THR A 162 -1.64 -2.82 8.79
N ASN A 163 -0.66 -3.42 9.40
CA ASN A 163 0.63 -2.82 9.65
C ASN A 163 1.63 -3.89 9.25
N LEU A 164 2.11 -3.83 8.01
CA LEU A 164 3.05 -4.84 7.53
C LEU A 164 4.38 -4.64 8.23
N GLU A 165 4.90 -5.72 8.81
CA GLU A 165 6.30 -5.75 9.19
C GLU A 165 7.17 -5.78 7.92
N LEU A 166 8.44 -5.40 8.06
CA LEU A 166 9.36 -5.33 6.94
C LEU A 166 9.49 -6.69 6.21
N VAL A 167 9.51 -7.80 6.96
CA VAL A 167 9.56 -9.15 6.38
C VAL A 167 8.35 -9.43 5.49
N ASP A 168 7.17 -9.01 5.94
CA ASP A 168 5.91 -9.19 5.22
C ASP A 168 5.89 -8.38 3.94
N PHE A 169 6.34 -7.12 4.04
CA PHE A 169 6.49 -6.24 2.90
C PHE A 169 7.45 -6.82 1.84
N ILE A 170 8.60 -7.37 2.25
CA ILE A 170 9.55 -8.00 1.32
C ILE A 170 8.92 -9.20 0.60
N ARG A 171 8.07 -9.96 1.29
CA ARG A 171 7.32 -11.09 0.68
C ARG A 171 6.35 -10.57 -0.37
N VAL A 172 5.59 -9.53 -0.05
CA VAL A 172 4.69 -8.86 -0.99
C VAL A 172 5.44 -8.37 -2.23
N TRP A 173 6.59 -7.74 -2.01
CA TRP A 173 7.43 -7.19 -3.06
C TRP A 173 8.00 -8.23 -4.04
N ARG A 174 8.08 -9.51 -3.63
CA ARG A 174 8.58 -10.61 -4.46
C ARG A 174 7.58 -11.15 -5.48
N ILE A 175 6.33 -10.66 -5.51
CA ILE A 175 5.40 -10.98 -6.59
C ILE A 175 5.95 -10.37 -7.90
N SER A 176 6.40 -11.23 -8.81
CA SER A 176 7.06 -10.81 -10.06
C SER A 176 6.11 -10.10 -11.06
N SER A 177 4.83 -10.42 -11.01
CA SER A 177 3.77 -9.83 -11.84
C SER A 177 3.28 -8.48 -11.31
N LEU A 178 3.65 -8.10 -10.08
CA LEU A 178 3.16 -6.89 -9.44
C LEU A 178 3.70 -5.65 -10.18
N ARG A 179 2.81 -4.69 -10.43
CA ARG A 179 3.09 -3.42 -11.11
C ARG A 179 2.65 -2.22 -10.28
N SER A 180 1.66 -2.40 -9.42
CA SER A 180 1.18 -1.40 -8.48
C SER A 180 1.02 -2.01 -7.09
N LEU A 181 1.62 -1.35 -6.10
CA LEU A 181 1.51 -1.73 -4.69
C LEU A 181 1.09 -0.52 -3.86
N ALA A 182 0.06 -0.69 -3.05
CA ALA A 182 -0.33 0.26 -2.03
C ALA A 182 -0.30 -0.40 -0.65
N VAL A 183 0.37 0.20 0.33
CA VAL A 183 0.68 -0.45 1.62
C VAL A 183 0.92 0.54 2.75
N ASP A 184 0.46 0.18 3.95
CA ASP A 184 0.80 0.85 5.20
C ASP A 184 1.90 0.07 5.94
N MET A 185 3.03 0.72 6.24
CA MET A 185 4.19 0.10 6.89
C MET A 185 4.28 0.50 8.38
N ILE A 186 5.02 -0.26 9.20
CA ILE A 186 5.35 0.20 10.56
C ILE A 186 6.72 0.87 10.57
N GLU A 187 6.80 2.11 11.05
CA GLU A 187 8.04 2.88 11.18
C GLU A 187 9.13 2.11 11.95
N SER A 188 8.79 1.46 13.07
CA SER A 188 9.75 0.69 13.89
C SER A 188 10.32 -0.54 13.18
N ALA A 189 9.67 -1.04 12.12
CA ALA A 189 10.19 -2.15 11.32
C ALA A 189 11.24 -1.66 10.31
N MET A 190 11.23 -0.36 9.96
CA MET A 190 12.12 0.24 8.97
C MET A 190 13.42 0.80 9.56
N ASP A 191 13.46 1.11 10.86
CA ASP A 191 14.72 1.51 11.53
C ASP A 191 15.81 0.41 11.44
N PHE A 192 15.41 -0.83 11.16
CA PHE A 192 16.29 -1.98 10.91
C PHE A 192 16.59 -2.22 9.43
N TYR A 193 16.15 -1.35 8.52
CA TYR A 193 16.41 -1.45 7.09
C TYR A 193 17.59 -0.54 6.74
N PRO A 194 18.75 -1.05 6.26
CA PRO A 194 18.98 -2.33 5.56
C PRO A 194 19.74 -3.38 6.40
N LEU A 195 19.69 -3.32 7.74
CA LEU A 195 20.42 -4.21 8.65
C LEU A 195 19.93 -5.67 8.62
N LEU A 196 18.90 -6.00 7.83
CA LEU A 196 18.43 -7.37 7.69
C LEU A 196 19.40 -8.24 6.88
N HIS A 197 19.55 -9.47 7.38
CA HIS A 197 20.32 -10.57 6.82
C HIS A 197 20.16 -10.70 5.28
N PRO A 198 21.22 -11.08 4.52
CA PRO A 198 21.19 -11.17 3.04
C PRO A 198 20.03 -11.99 2.43
N PHE A 199 19.34 -12.84 3.19
CA PHE A 199 18.16 -13.59 2.75
C PHE A 199 16.90 -12.73 2.57
N TYR A 200 16.87 -11.53 3.16
CA TYR A 200 15.73 -10.61 3.16
C TYR A 200 15.92 -9.41 2.23
N ARG A 201 16.95 -9.43 1.36
CA ARG A 201 17.05 -8.40 0.31
C ARG A 201 15.89 -8.57 -0.67
N PRO A 202 15.08 -7.53 -0.94
CA PRO A 202 14.10 -7.58 -2.01
C PRO A 202 14.80 -7.81 -3.35
N LEU A 203 14.18 -8.62 -4.20
CA LEU A 203 14.61 -8.69 -5.60
C LEU A 203 14.24 -7.37 -6.30
N GLN A 204 14.95 -7.06 -7.38
CA GLN A 204 14.51 -5.95 -8.24
C GLN A 204 13.09 -6.27 -8.74
N SER A 205 12.21 -5.30 -8.57
CA SER A 205 10.81 -5.40 -8.95
C SER A 205 10.53 -4.60 -10.22
N ASP A 206 9.53 -5.06 -10.96
CA ASP A 206 8.94 -4.37 -12.10
C ASP A 206 7.83 -3.39 -11.68
N LEU A 207 7.77 -3.01 -10.39
CA LEU A 207 6.85 -2.01 -9.87
C LEU A 207 6.98 -0.68 -10.61
N ILE A 208 5.83 -0.21 -11.10
CA ILE A 208 5.65 1.07 -11.79
C ILE A 208 4.99 2.09 -10.85
N SER A 209 4.16 1.62 -9.92
CA SER A 209 3.43 2.46 -8.98
C SER A 209 3.61 1.96 -7.54
N LEU A 210 3.93 2.88 -6.64
CA LEU A 210 4.06 2.63 -5.21
C LEU A 210 3.30 3.69 -4.42
N ASP A 211 2.40 3.26 -3.55
CA ASP A 211 1.69 4.09 -2.58
C ASP A 211 2.03 3.57 -1.18
N VAL A 212 2.87 4.30 -0.47
CA VAL A 212 3.41 3.87 0.82
C VAL A 212 3.08 4.87 1.91
N THR A 213 2.50 4.38 3.00
CA THR A 213 2.25 5.15 4.21
C THR A 213 3.26 4.75 5.29
N ILE A 214 3.67 5.71 6.12
CA ILE A 214 4.45 5.50 7.36
C ILE A 214 5.92 5.12 7.09
N THR A 215 6.56 5.82 6.16
CA THR A 215 8.02 5.77 5.99
C THR A 215 8.65 7.13 6.28
N ARG A 216 9.68 7.19 7.14
CA ARG A 216 10.56 8.35 7.27
C ARG A 216 11.36 8.54 5.99
N GLU A 217 11.82 9.76 5.72
CA GLU A 217 12.59 10.12 4.54
C GLU A 217 13.87 9.28 4.39
N GLY A 218 14.51 8.90 5.49
CA GLY A 218 15.71 8.04 5.49
C GLY A 218 15.47 6.65 4.91
N ASN A 219 14.23 6.17 4.95
CA ASN A 219 13.83 4.85 4.49
C ASN A 219 13.39 4.84 3.02
N LEU A 220 13.16 6.00 2.41
CA LEU A 220 12.79 6.09 1.00
C LEU A 220 13.88 5.54 0.09
N ARG A 221 15.16 5.93 0.27
CA ARG A 221 16.23 5.45 -0.61
C ARG A 221 16.38 3.93 -0.60
N PRO A 222 16.51 3.26 0.57
CA PRO A 222 16.56 1.81 0.61
C PRO A 222 15.33 1.14 0.00
N LEU A 223 14.13 1.69 0.25
CA LEU A 223 12.87 1.16 -0.28
C LEU A 223 12.85 1.22 -1.81
N LEU A 224 13.10 2.43 -2.32
CA LEU A 224 13.05 2.73 -3.74
C LEU A 224 14.15 2.03 -4.52
N HIS A 225 15.31 1.73 -3.93
CA HIS A 225 16.41 1.01 -4.62
C HIS A 225 15.95 -0.29 -5.33
N HIS A 226 14.89 -0.92 -4.85
CA HIS A 226 14.36 -2.18 -5.39
C HIS A 226 13.24 -2.02 -6.42
N ALA A 227 12.86 -0.79 -6.80
CA ALA A 227 11.86 -0.51 -7.84
C ALA A 227 12.42 0.44 -8.92
N PRO A 228 13.45 0.02 -9.69
CA PRO A 228 14.14 0.90 -10.65
C PRO A 228 13.25 1.42 -11.79
N LYS A 229 12.09 0.81 -12.02
CA LYS A 229 11.12 1.19 -13.06
C LYS A 229 9.99 2.08 -12.54
N LEU A 230 10.10 2.58 -11.32
CA LEU A 230 9.03 3.37 -10.69
C LEU A 230 8.74 4.65 -11.49
N GLN A 231 7.46 4.84 -11.79
CA GLN A 231 6.92 6.01 -12.47
C GLN A 231 5.97 6.80 -11.57
N LYS A 232 5.33 6.15 -10.58
CA LYS A 232 4.38 6.79 -9.66
C LYS A 232 4.77 6.51 -8.23
N LEU A 233 4.95 7.56 -7.44
CA LEU A 233 5.19 7.48 -6.02
C LEU A 233 4.15 8.33 -5.28
N LYS A 234 3.36 7.69 -4.43
CA LYS A 234 2.63 8.35 -3.36
C LYS A 234 3.29 7.98 -2.04
N TRP A 235 3.73 8.99 -1.30
CA TRP A 235 4.38 8.85 -0.02
C TRP A 235 3.59 9.62 1.03
N THR A 236 3.00 8.88 1.96
CA THR A 236 2.30 9.46 3.11
C THR A 236 3.18 9.30 4.34
N PHE A 237 3.52 10.41 5.02
CA PHE A 237 4.33 10.40 6.23
C PHE A 237 3.58 11.05 7.39
N TRP A 238 3.98 10.68 8.61
CA TRP A 238 3.31 11.17 9.81
C TRP A 238 4.07 12.27 10.53
N LEU A 239 3.30 13.21 11.06
CA LEU A 239 3.80 14.37 11.80
C LEU A 239 4.00 14.12 13.31
N ASN A 240 3.93 12.88 13.78
CA ASN A 240 3.91 12.58 15.22
C ASN A 240 5.21 12.98 15.93
N CYS A 241 5.16 13.96 16.83
CA CYS A 241 6.32 14.55 17.52
C CYS A 241 6.77 13.83 18.81
N ASP A 242 6.02 12.83 19.29
CA ASP A 242 6.23 12.23 20.61
C ASP A 242 7.12 10.98 20.62
N ARG A 243 7.58 10.52 19.46
CA ARG A 243 8.61 9.48 19.40
C ARG A 243 9.98 10.14 19.60
N LEU A 244 10.80 9.58 20.50
CA LEU A 244 12.12 10.09 20.92
C LEU A 244 13.08 10.44 19.76
N TYR A 245 12.80 9.93 18.55
CA TYR A 245 13.59 10.08 17.33
C TYR A 245 13.11 11.21 16.39
N VAL A 246 12.00 11.90 16.70
CA VAL A 246 11.40 12.94 15.84
C VAL A 246 12.01 14.33 16.09
N ARG A 247 13.07 14.42 16.90
CA ARG A 247 13.67 15.71 17.30
C ARG A 247 14.23 16.54 16.14
N GLU A 248 14.51 15.94 14.98
CA GLU A 248 15.24 16.62 13.90
C GLU A 248 14.37 17.13 12.75
N GLY A 249 13.07 16.82 12.73
CA GLY A 249 12.18 17.24 11.63
C GLY A 249 12.25 16.32 10.41
N ILE A 250 11.98 16.87 9.21
CA ILE A 250 12.07 16.17 7.91
C ILE A 250 13.15 16.82 7.06
N ALA A 251 14.14 16.02 6.64
CA ALA A 251 15.20 16.48 5.75
C ALA A 251 14.80 16.38 4.27
N CYS A 252 14.42 17.49 3.64
CA CYS A 252 14.04 17.53 2.22
C CYS A 252 15.20 17.08 1.31
N ASP A 253 16.45 17.36 1.67
CA ASP A 253 17.61 16.88 0.91
C ASP A 253 17.75 15.36 0.90
N THR A 254 17.36 14.69 1.99
CA THR A 254 17.33 13.22 2.07
C THR A 254 16.27 12.66 1.13
N VAL A 255 15.09 13.28 1.09
CA VAL A 255 14.02 12.91 0.15
C VAL A 255 14.51 13.12 -1.30
N ARG A 256 15.06 14.30 -1.61
CA ARG A 256 15.58 14.65 -2.94
C ARG A 256 16.66 13.66 -3.41
N THR A 257 17.59 13.32 -2.53
CA THR A 257 18.65 12.33 -2.81
C THR A 257 18.07 10.94 -3.05
N SER A 258 17.06 10.54 -2.27
CA SER A 258 16.37 9.25 -2.42
C SER A 258 15.66 9.13 -3.77
N LEU A 259 15.10 10.23 -4.26
CA LEU A 259 14.42 10.30 -5.55
C LEU A 259 15.36 10.53 -6.74
N GLY A 260 16.65 10.81 -6.49
CA GLY A 260 17.61 11.22 -7.53
C GLY A 260 17.78 10.22 -8.68
N SER A 261 17.67 8.91 -8.41
CA SER A 261 17.73 7.87 -9.46
C SER A 261 16.49 7.83 -10.36
N TYR A 262 15.42 8.52 -9.99
CA TYR A 262 14.11 8.49 -10.66
C TYR A 262 13.82 9.77 -11.45
N GLN A 263 14.79 10.67 -11.60
CA GLN A 263 14.63 11.94 -12.30
C GLN A 263 14.09 11.79 -13.74
N ASN A 264 14.42 10.69 -14.41
CA ASN A 264 14.04 10.42 -15.80
C ASN A 264 12.92 9.36 -15.94
N THR A 265 12.33 8.90 -14.84
CA THR A 265 11.28 7.88 -14.88
C THR A 265 10.04 8.26 -14.09
N LEU A 266 10.18 9.04 -13.01
CA LEU A 266 9.08 9.46 -12.17
C LEU A 266 8.20 10.46 -12.91
N GLN A 267 6.95 10.07 -13.15
CA GLN A 267 5.91 10.85 -13.81
C GLN A 267 4.94 11.49 -12.83
N GLU A 268 4.74 10.84 -11.69
CA GLU A 268 3.79 11.26 -10.66
C GLU A 268 4.45 11.16 -9.28
N LEU A 269 4.51 12.28 -8.57
CA LEU A 269 4.98 12.36 -7.19
C LEU A 269 3.90 12.99 -6.33
N ARG A 270 3.44 12.24 -5.33
CA ARG A 270 2.51 12.70 -4.31
C ARG A 270 3.14 12.55 -2.94
N ILE A 271 3.22 13.62 -2.17
CA ILE A 271 3.72 13.64 -0.81
C ILE A 271 2.61 14.16 0.08
N THR A 272 2.12 13.33 1.00
CA THR A 272 0.98 13.66 1.85
C THR A 272 1.37 13.60 3.33
N PRO A 273 1.40 14.73 4.04
CA PRO A 273 1.55 14.73 5.49
C PRO A 273 0.24 14.32 6.15
N GLU A 274 0.31 13.42 7.12
CA GLU A 274 -0.84 12.95 7.89
C GLU A 274 -0.61 13.13 9.40
N HIS A 275 -1.68 13.41 10.13
CA HIS A 275 -1.60 13.77 11.55
C HIS A 275 -1.40 12.53 12.43
N GLY A 276 -0.55 12.69 13.46
CA GLY A 276 -0.14 11.63 14.38
C GLY A 276 -1.15 11.26 15.46
N TYR A 277 -0.70 10.39 16.37
CA TYR A 277 -1.49 9.61 17.33
C TYR A 277 -2.11 10.34 18.54
N THR A 278 -1.61 11.52 18.93
CA THR A 278 -1.92 12.10 20.25
C THR A 278 -2.76 13.38 20.12
N SER A 279 -3.75 13.61 20.97
CA SER A 279 -4.51 14.90 20.99
C SER A 279 -3.59 16.14 21.05
N ASP A 280 -2.37 15.93 21.52
CA ASP A 280 -1.34 16.94 21.74
C ASP A 280 -0.40 17.14 20.53
N TRP A 281 -0.57 16.39 19.44
CA TRP A 281 0.23 16.55 18.20
C TRP A 281 0.13 17.97 17.63
N ARG A 282 -0.98 18.68 17.92
CA ARG A 282 -1.19 20.07 17.51
C ARG A 282 -0.19 21.04 18.14
N ALA A 283 0.44 20.67 19.26
CA ALA A 283 1.31 21.57 20.02
C ALA A 283 2.74 21.67 19.48
N ARG A 284 3.17 20.79 18.56
CA ARG A 284 4.54 20.77 18.05
C ARG A 284 4.52 20.66 16.53
N GLY A 285 4.87 21.76 15.86
CA GLY A 285 5.10 21.74 14.41
C GLY A 285 6.31 20.87 14.07
N VAL A 286 6.26 20.18 12.93
CA VAL A 286 7.43 19.45 12.41
C VAL A 286 8.34 20.42 11.68
N LYS A 287 9.63 20.46 12.06
CA LYS A 287 10.63 21.26 11.35
C LYS A 287 10.91 20.65 9.98
N LEU A 288 11.01 21.47 8.93
CA LEU A 288 11.49 21.06 7.62
C LEU A 288 12.91 21.59 7.46
N GLN A 289 13.80 20.77 6.93
CA GLN A 289 15.17 21.19 6.61
C GLN A 289 15.33 21.25 5.10
N GLY A 290 15.56 22.46 4.58
CA GLY A 290 15.74 22.73 3.16
C GLY A 290 14.45 22.59 2.34
N ALA A 291 14.61 22.46 1.02
CA ALA A 291 13.53 22.42 0.05
C ALA A 291 13.75 21.29 -0.98
N LEU A 292 12.64 20.73 -1.48
CA LEU A 292 12.64 19.69 -2.50
C LEU A 292 12.82 20.34 -3.87
N GLY A 293 14.08 20.57 -4.27
CA GLY A 293 14.41 21.00 -5.64
C GLY A 293 14.17 19.86 -6.64
N LEU A 294 13.17 20.01 -7.51
CA LEU A 294 12.71 19.01 -8.50
C LEU A 294 12.96 19.41 -9.96
N LYS A 295 13.66 20.52 -10.23
CA LYS A 295 13.94 21.02 -11.59
C LYS A 295 14.54 19.98 -12.54
N THR A 296 15.33 19.03 -12.02
CA THR A 296 15.99 17.99 -12.81
C THR A 296 15.08 16.81 -13.17
N PHE A 297 13.85 16.76 -12.67
CA PHE A 297 12.91 15.66 -12.91
C PHE A 297 12.22 15.84 -14.26
N SER A 298 12.92 15.43 -15.32
CA SER A 298 12.55 15.64 -16.72
C SER A 298 11.29 14.91 -17.18
N SER A 299 10.83 13.92 -16.41
CA SER A 299 9.63 13.14 -16.74
C SER A 299 8.44 13.43 -15.83
N LEU A 300 8.59 14.35 -14.86
CA LEU A 300 7.55 14.60 -13.87
C LEU A 300 6.46 15.50 -14.46
N HIS A 301 5.23 14.99 -14.47
CA HIS A 301 4.05 15.67 -15.01
C HIS A 301 3.03 16.02 -13.93
N ILE A 302 2.96 15.21 -12.86
CA ILE A 302 2.03 15.41 -11.74
C ILE A 302 2.81 15.55 -10.44
N LEU A 303 2.62 16.67 -9.75
CA LEU A 303 3.18 16.93 -8.44
C LEU A 303 2.08 17.33 -7.45
N GLU A 304 1.97 16.58 -6.37
CA GLU A 304 1.14 16.90 -5.22
C GLU A 304 2.02 16.88 -3.96
N MET A 305 2.18 18.00 -3.26
CA MET A 305 3.05 18.02 -2.07
C MET A 305 2.77 19.19 -1.14
N PRO A 306 3.27 19.19 0.10
CA PRO A 306 3.18 20.34 0.98
C PRO A 306 3.95 21.52 0.41
N PHE A 307 3.31 22.69 0.43
CA PHE A 307 3.93 23.93 -0.04
C PHE A 307 5.30 24.18 0.60
N ASN A 308 5.40 23.99 1.92
CA ASN A 308 6.64 24.22 2.68
C ASN A 308 7.76 23.24 2.31
N MET A 309 7.44 22.05 1.78
CA MET A 309 8.48 21.14 1.28
C MET A 309 9.04 21.60 -0.07
N LEU A 310 8.25 22.29 -0.88
CA LEU A 310 8.70 22.84 -2.16
C LEU A 310 9.51 24.12 -1.97
N MET A 311 9.01 25.02 -1.11
CA MET A 311 9.55 26.37 -0.97
C MET A 311 10.43 26.54 0.27
N GLY A 312 10.62 25.52 1.09
CA GLY A 312 11.28 25.67 2.38
C GLY A 312 10.35 26.19 3.47
N GLN A 313 10.85 26.20 4.71
CA GLN A 313 10.05 26.54 5.88
C GLN A 313 9.82 28.06 6.04
N GLU A 314 10.78 28.88 5.58
CA GLU A 314 10.76 30.33 5.71
C GLU A 314 11.31 31.06 4.47
N GLU A 315 11.13 32.38 4.42
CA GLU A 315 11.67 33.22 3.34
C GLU A 315 13.21 33.20 3.40
N GLY A 316 13.85 32.67 2.35
CA GLY A 316 15.31 32.58 2.26
C GLY A 316 15.86 31.16 2.45
N ASP A 317 15.08 30.25 3.04
CA ASP A 317 15.41 28.81 3.14
C ASP A 317 15.10 28.03 1.86
N GLY A 318 14.30 28.65 0.99
CA GLY A 318 13.75 28.07 -0.22
C GLY A 318 14.57 28.22 -1.47
N VAL A 319 14.32 27.32 -2.41
CA VAL A 319 14.71 27.49 -3.81
C VAL A 319 13.70 28.41 -4.50
N CYS A 320 14.13 29.23 -5.47
CA CYS A 320 13.21 29.99 -6.31
C CYS A 320 12.21 29.02 -6.98
N LEU A 321 10.91 29.37 -7.07
CA LEU A 321 9.89 28.44 -7.57
C LEU A 321 10.24 27.90 -8.98
N MET A 322 10.81 28.75 -9.83
CA MET A 322 11.27 28.38 -11.19
C MET A 322 12.47 27.43 -11.19
N ASP A 323 13.24 27.42 -10.11
CA ASP A 323 14.36 26.53 -9.88
C ASP A 323 13.97 25.29 -9.06
N ALA A 324 12.77 25.28 -8.48
CA ALA A 324 12.24 24.19 -7.71
C ALA A 324 11.41 23.22 -8.58
N LEU A 325 10.70 23.71 -9.59
CA LEU A 325 9.79 22.90 -10.42
C LEU A 325 10.40 22.48 -11.76
N PRO A 326 10.11 21.25 -12.25
CA PRO A 326 10.48 20.85 -13.60
C PRO A 326 9.57 21.52 -14.63
N ARG A 327 10.11 21.77 -15.83
CA ARG A 327 9.37 22.41 -16.93
C ARG A 327 8.30 21.52 -17.57
N THR A 328 8.36 20.22 -17.32
CA THR A 328 7.42 19.22 -17.85
C THR A 328 6.15 19.09 -17.03
N LEU A 329 6.03 19.86 -15.95
CA LEU A 329 4.92 19.75 -15.02
C LEU A 329 3.61 20.24 -15.66
N GLU A 330 2.60 19.38 -15.66
CA GLU A 330 1.26 19.65 -16.19
C GLU A 330 0.25 19.92 -15.07
N HIS A 331 0.45 19.24 -13.93
CA HIS A 331 -0.44 19.32 -12.77
C HIS A 331 0.35 19.59 -11.49
N LEU A 332 -0.01 20.67 -10.80
CA LEU A 332 0.56 21.06 -9.51
C LEU A 332 -0.55 21.20 -8.47
N ILE A 333 -0.45 20.44 -7.39
CA ILE A 333 -1.32 20.53 -6.21
C ILE A 333 -0.45 20.83 -5.00
N LEU A 334 -0.67 21.99 -4.39
CA LEU A 334 0.04 22.41 -3.19
C LEU A 334 -0.86 22.21 -1.97
N ILE A 335 -0.37 21.40 -1.03
CA ILE A 335 -1.09 21.07 0.20
C ILE A 335 -0.69 22.08 1.27
N ASP A 336 -1.67 22.77 1.83
CA ASP A 336 -1.51 23.50 3.09
C ASP A 336 -1.78 22.51 4.24
N ASN A 337 -0.72 22.18 5.00
CA ASN A 337 -0.85 21.34 6.18
C ASN A 337 -0.46 22.15 7.44
N PRO A 338 -1.39 22.36 8.39
CA PRO A 338 -1.12 23.16 9.57
C PRO A 338 -0.05 22.56 10.49
N GLY A 339 0.17 21.24 10.46
CA GLY A 339 1.20 20.58 11.26
C GLY A 339 2.63 20.74 10.72
N LEU A 340 2.79 21.26 9.50
CA LEU A 340 4.07 21.69 8.94
C LEU A 340 4.34 23.19 9.14
N ARG A 341 3.44 23.91 9.82
CA ARG A 341 3.65 25.31 10.18
C ARG A 341 4.55 25.38 11.40
N ASN A 342 5.58 26.23 11.34
CA ASN A 342 6.33 26.58 12.53
C ASN A 342 5.52 27.62 13.31
N TYR A 343 5.31 27.41 14.62
CA TYR A 343 4.69 28.43 15.47
C TYR A 343 5.71 29.55 15.70
N GLY A 344 5.73 30.54 14.80
CA GLY A 344 6.62 31.70 14.88
C GLY A 344 7.22 32.13 13.54
N VAL A 345 7.24 31.24 12.54
CA VAL A 345 7.69 31.56 11.19
C VAL A 345 6.72 30.92 10.19
N THR A 346 5.86 31.75 9.61
CA THR A 346 4.90 31.33 8.59
C THR A 346 5.15 32.15 7.34
N TRP A 347 4.96 31.53 6.18
CA TRP A 347 4.79 32.24 4.93
C TRP A 347 3.68 33.29 5.08
N ASP A 348 4.08 34.55 5.24
CA ASP A 348 3.15 35.66 5.23
C ASP A 348 2.87 36.11 3.78
N VAL A 349 1.85 36.96 3.62
CA VAL A 349 1.44 37.47 2.31
C VAL A 349 2.60 38.21 1.62
N ILE A 350 3.46 38.90 2.36
CA ILE A 350 4.58 39.67 1.82
C ILE A 350 5.64 38.71 1.27
N SER A 351 6.02 37.68 2.01
CA SER A 351 6.96 36.65 1.57
C SER A 351 6.46 35.92 0.32
N LEU A 352 5.16 35.58 0.27
CA LEU A 352 4.55 34.99 -0.92
C LEU A 352 4.59 35.94 -2.13
N LEU A 353 4.28 37.22 -1.93
CA LEU A 353 4.34 38.23 -2.99
C LEU A 353 5.76 38.43 -3.53
N LYS A 354 6.79 38.33 -2.68
CA LYS A 354 8.19 38.41 -3.13
C LYS A 354 8.56 37.24 -4.05
N VAL A 355 8.17 36.01 -3.70
CA VAL A 355 8.38 34.83 -4.54
C VAL A 355 7.64 34.97 -5.87
N LEU A 356 6.38 35.39 -5.84
CA LEU A 356 5.57 35.59 -7.05
C LEU A 356 6.14 36.70 -7.93
N ARG A 357 6.64 37.79 -7.34
CA ARG A 357 7.26 38.89 -8.09
C ARG A 357 8.49 38.40 -8.86
N GLN A 358 9.34 37.58 -8.26
CA GLN A 358 10.48 37.00 -8.97
C GLN A 358 10.03 36.15 -10.17
N LEU A 359 8.99 35.34 -9.99
CA LEU A 359 8.42 34.55 -11.06
C LEU A 359 7.86 35.42 -12.19
N LEU A 360 7.10 36.47 -11.87
CA LEU A 360 6.54 37.39 -12.86
C LEU A 360 7.61 38.15 -13.64
N VAL A 361 8.69 38.58 -12.97
CA VAL A 361 9.83 39.25 -13.62
C VAL A 361 10.55 38.30 -14.60
N ASN A 362 10.67 37.02 -14.23
CA ASN A 362 11.33 36.01 -15.05
C ASN A 362 10.45 35.50 -16.20
N LEU A 363 9.13 35.64 -16.10
CA LEU A 363 8.19 35.34 -17.18
C LEU A 363 8.12 36.44 -18.24
N ASN A 364 8.69 37.63 -17.98
CA ASN A 364 8.64 38.73 -18.92
C ASN A 364 9.52 38.41 -20.15
N PRO A 365 8.94 38.24 -21.35
CA PRO A 365 9.69 37.77 -22.54
C PRO A 365 10.79 38.73 -23.02
N GLU A 366 10.81 39.97 -22.51
CA GLU A 366 11.88 40.93 -22.78
C GLU A 366 13.19 40.61 -22.03
N ASN A 367 13.14 39.78 -20.98
CA ASN A 367 14.31 39.46 -20.14
C ASN A 367 15.03 38.15 -20.52
N GLY A 368 14.59 37.45 -21.57
CA GLY A 368 15.26 36.24 -22.03
C GLY A 368 14.46 35.46 -23.06
N ARG A 369 14.72 35.71 -24.35
CA ARG A 369 14.51 34.68 -25.37
C ARG A 369 15.55 33.56 -25.14
N PRO A 370 15.21 32.27 -25.34
CA PRO A 370 16.21 31.23 -25.43
C PRO A 370 17.25 31.53 -26.51
#